data_AF-A0A4Q2FHF7-F1
#
_entry.id   AF-A0A4Q2FHF7-F1
#
_cell.length_a   1.000
_cell.length_b   1.000
_cell.length_c   1.000
_cell.angle_alpha   90.00
_cell.angle_beta   90.00
_cell.angle_gamma   90.00
#
_symmetry.space_group_name_H-M   'P 1'
#
loop_
_entity.id
_entity.type
_entity.pdbx_description
1 polymer ?
#
loop_
_entity_poly.entity_id
_entity_poly.type
_entity_poly.pdbx_seq_one_letter_code
_entity_poly.pdbx_strand_id
1 'polypeptide(L)'
;MKKILGLVVSFVLIVLSCFYFFIHQPKNIFDEIYQETEKTYRSNNILRNIDGFKIRPDWPNDGEYFAYTPSGKYKNLPEGYKDISISFNFGEGIKGMTIRFEKRINSDITLWYSAHYNIKKKVLKKELAIFEEPRKPGQYLEDEEKIREYLRKNNISKEDLDKDYDEIVNQKVLKDWCTIYDSKFSPSNYGDVKVETQWENW
;
A
#
# COMPACT_ATOMS: atom_id res chain seq x y z
N MET A 1 -52.23 -4.77 -14.28
CA MET A 1 -51.50 -5.39 -13.14
C MET A 1 -50.13 -5.95 -13.53
N LYS A 2 -50.01 -6.90 -14.48
CA LYS A 2 -48.70 -7.49 -14.86
C LYS A 2 -47.65 -6.46 -15.34
N LYS A 3 -48.06 -5.43 -16.10
CA LYS A 3 -47.16 -4.35 -16.56
C LYS A 3 -46.66 -3.45 -15.43
N ILE A 4 -47.51 -3.16 -14.43
CA ILE A 4 -47.13 -2.36 -13.25
C ILE A 4 -46.20 -3.17 -12.35
N LEU A 5 -46.49 -4.46 -12.15
CA LEU A 5 -45.64 -5.36 -11.38
C LEU A 5 -44.24 -5.50 -12.02
N GLY A 6 -44.15 -5.62 -13.35
CA GLY A 6 -42.87 -5.64 -14.07
C GLY A 6 -42.07 -4.35 -13.90
N LEU A 7 -42.74 -3.19 -13.92
CA LEU A 7 -42.09 -1.89 -13.75
C LEU A 7 -41.57 -1.68 -12.31
N VAL A 8 -42.33 -2.13 -11.31
CA VAL A 8 -41.92 -2.12 -9.89
C VAL A 8 -40.71 -3.03 -9.67
N VAL A 9 -40.72 -4.25 -10.22
CA VAL A 9 -39.58 -5.19 -10.11
C VAL A 9 -38.32 -4.60 -10.77
N SER A 10 -38.44 -3.99 -11.95
CA SER A 10 -37.31 -3.34 -12.63
C SER A 10 -36.75 -2.17 -11.81
N PHE A 11 -37.62 -1.34 -11.22
CA PHE A 11 -37.19 -0.25 -10.35
C PHE A 11 -36.45 -0.74 -9.11
N VAL A 12 -36.95 -1.79 -8.45
CA VAL A 12 -36.29 -2.39 -7.28
C VAL A 12 -34.91 -2.94 -7.64
N LEU A 13 -34.77 -3.62 -8.79
CA LEU A 13 -33.48 -4.13 -9.26
C LEU A 13 -32.48 -3.00 -9.54
N ILE A 14 -32.93 -1.89 -10.13
CA ILE A 14 -32.08 -0.72 -10.35
C ILE A 14 -31.62 -0.13 -9.02
N VAL A 15 -32.55 0.05 -8.06
CA VAL A 15 -32.23 0.59 -6.74
C VAL A 15 -31.23 -0.31 -6.00
N LEU A 16 -31.46 -1.63 -5.98
CA LEU A 16 -30.54 -2.59 -5.37
C LEU A 16 -29.16 -2.58 -6.03
N SER A 17 -29.13 -2.50 -7.36
CA SER A 17 -27.89 -2.37 -8.14
C SER A 17 -27.14 -1.09 -7.74
N CYS A 18 -27.82 0.07 -7.72
CA CYS A 18 -27.23 1.33 -7.30
C CYS A 18 -26.68 1.28 -5.87
N PHE A 19 -27.41 0.70 -4.92
CA PHE A 19 -26.93 0.51 -3.55
C PHE A 19 -25.70 -0.38 -3.50
N TYR A 20 -25.70 -1.50 -4.22
CA TYR A 20 -24.56 -2.40 -4.30
C TYR A 20 -23.32 -1.66 -4.84
N PHE A 21 -23.45 -0.98 -5.98
CA PHE A 21 -22.37 -0.20 -6.58
C PHE A 21 -21.85 0.89 -5.63
N PHE A 22 -22.75 1.62 -4.96
CA PHE A 22 -22.37 2.71 -4.06
C PHE A 22 -21.58 2.21 -2.84
N ILE A 23 -22.00 1.09 -2.25
CA ILE A 23 -21.34 0.48 -1.09
C ILE A 23 -19.93 -0.04 -1.45
N HIS A 24 -19.74 -0.46 -2.70
CA HIS A 24 -18.48 -1.07 -3.17
C HIS A 24 -17.53 -0.06 -3.84
N GLN A 25 -17.85 1.24 -3.87
CA GLN A 25 -16.90 2.21 -4.40
C GLN A 25 -15.68 2.37 -3.47
N PRO A 26 -14.48 2.55 -4.04
CA PRO A 26 -13.31 2.98 -3.28
C PRO A 26 -13.60 4.27 -2.50
N LYS A 27 -13.26 4.27 -1.21
CA LYS A 27 -13.44 5.45 -0.34
C LYS A 27 -12.17 6.26 -0.16
N ASN A 28 -11.04 5.68 -0.52
CA ASN A 28 -9.72 6.28 -0.45
C ASN A 28 -8.82 5.68 -1.55
N ILE A 29 -7.65 6.28 -1.77
CA ILE A 29 -6.71 5.87 -2.83
C ILE A 29 -6.21 4.42 -2.64
N PHE A 30 -6.05 3.97 -1.40
CA PHE A 30 -5.58 2.62 -1.09
C PHE A 30 -6.63 1.55 -1.38
N ASP A 31 -7.91 1.85 -1.14
CA ASP A 31 -9.03 1.04 -1.62
C ASP A 31 -9.00 0.90 -3.14
N GLU A 32 -8.73 2.01 -3.84
CA GLU A 32 -8.72 2.06 -5.29
C GLU A 32 -7.61 1.17 -5.87
N ILE A 33 -6.38 1.36 -5.38
CA ILE A 33 -5.23 0.53 -5.76
C ILE A 33 -5.50 -0.94 -5.45
N TYR A 34 -5.98 -1.25 -4.24
CA TYR A 34 -6.23 -2.63 -3.83
C TYR A 34 -7.30 -3.29 -4.70
N GLN A 35 -8.47 -2.66 -4.86
CA GLN A 35 -9.61 -3.26 -5.55
C GLN A 35 -9.32 -3.44 -7.04
N GLU A 36 -8.67 -2.45 -7.66
CA GLU A 36 -8.34 -2.55 -9.08
C GLU A 36 -7.23 -3.57 -9.34
N THR A 37 -6.25 -3.67 -8.44
CA THR A 37 -5.24 -4.73 -8.51
C THR A 37 -5.89 -6.11 -8.29
N GLU A 38 -6.82 -6.26 -7.34
CA GLU A 38 -7.55 -7.51 -7.08
C GLU A 38 -8.35 -7.99 -8.30
N LYS A 39 -8.91 -7.07 -9.10
CA LYS A 39 -9.60 -7.41 -10.35
C LYS A 39 -8.65 -7.86 -11.47
N THR A 40 -7.46 -7.25 -11.54
CA THR A 40 -6.59 -7.35 -12.71
C THR A 40 -5.39 -8.28 -12.53
N TYR A 41 -5.02 -8.66 -11.30
CA TYR A 41 -3.73 -9.30 -11.02
C TYR A 41 -3.48 -10.64 -11.73
N ARG A 42 -4.53 -11.39 -12.08
CA ARG A 42 -4.42 -12.72 -12.73
C ARG A 42 -4.30 -12.67 -14.27
N SER A 43 -4.56 -11.52 -14.88
CA SER A 43 -4.59 -11.40 -16.34
C SER A 43 -3.72 -10.23 -16.79
N ASN A 44 -4.25 -9.02 -16.77
CA ASN A 44 -3.58 -7.80 -17.18
C ASN A 44 -3.37 -6.88 -15.97
N ASN A 45 -2.50 -7.30 -15.06
CA ASN A 45 -2.27 -6.58 -13.80
C ASN A 45 -1.98 -5.10 -14.06
N ILE A 46 -2.83 -4.23 -13.53
CA ILE A 46 -2.80 -2.78 -13.75
C ILE A 46 -1.43 -2.15 -13.40
N LEU A 47 -0.73 -2.71 -12.40
CA LEU A 47 0.57 -2.22 -11.96
C LEU A 47 1.69 -2.41 -12.99
N ARG A 48 1.49 -3.24 -14.03
CA ARG A 48 2.45 -3.39 -15.16
C ARG A 48 2.60 -2.10 -15.96
N ASN A 49 1.62 -1.20 -15.87
CA ASN A 49 1.62 0.07 -16.60
C ASN A 49 2.47 1.13 -15.89
N ILE A 50 2.89 0.90 -14.64
CA ILE A 50 3.81 1.80 -13.95
C ILE A 50 5.21 1.62 -14.54
N ASP A 51 5.80 2.71 -15.02
CA ASP A 51 7.15 2.66 -15.59
C ASP A 51 8.18 2.19 -14.56
N GLY A 52 9.05 1.28 -15.00
CA GLY A 52 10.06 0.67 -14.14
C GLY A 52 9.51 -0.26 -13.03
N PHE A 53 8.21 -0.55 -12.98
CA PHE A 53 7.64 -1.47 -11.99
C PHE A 53 7.66 -2.93 -12.47
N LYS A 54 8.31 -3.80 -11.69
CA LYS A 54 8.37 -5.23 -11.95
C LYS A 54 7.39 -5.99 -11.08
N ILE A 55 6.50 -6.69 -11.75
CA ILE A 55 5.66 -7.72 -11.16
C ILE A 55 6.45 -9.03 -11.08
N ARG A 56 6.31 -9.76 -9.96
CA ARG A 56 6.89 -11.11 -9.87
C ARG A 56 6.23 -12.02 -10.91
N PRO A 57 7.02 -12.79 -11.70
CA PRO A 57 6.50 -13.59 -12.80
C PRO A 57 5.62 -14.77 -12.33
N ASP A 58 5.90 -15.32 -11.16
CA ASP A 58 5.28 -16.57 -10.67
C ASP A 58 4.05 -16.27 -9.82
N TRP A 59 2.97 -15.80 -10.46
CA TRP A 59 1.65 -15.67 -9.83
C TRP A 59 0.57 -16.58 -10.39
N PRO A 60 -0.18 -17.26 -9.51
CA PRO A 60 0.06 -17.43 -8.07
C PRO A 60 1.36 -18.22 -7.81
N ASN A 61 2.07 -17.91 -6.71
CA ASN A 61 3.16 -18.76 -6.23
C ASN A 61 2.53 -20.13 -5.88
N ASP A 62 3.17 -21.25 -6.21
CA ASP A 62 2.62 -22.61 -6.14
C ASP A 62 2.26 -23.08 -4.71
N GLY A 63 2.44 -22.24 -3.69
CA GLY A 63 2.00 -22.48 -2.32
C GLY A 63 0.60 -21.92 -2.04
N GLU A 64 -0.30 -22.76 -1.52
CA GLU A 64 -1.68 -22.44 -1.10
C GLU A 64 -1.77 -21.14 -0.25
N TYR A 65 -0.77 -20.90 0.61
CA TYR A 65 -0.69 -19.71 1.48
C TYR A 65 -0.30 -18.40 0.77
N PHE A 66 0.37 -18.46 -0.38
CA PHE A 66 0.85 -17.30 -1.12
C PHE A 66 0.09 -17.04 -2.42
N ALA A 67 -0.90 -17.88 -2.73
CA ALA A 67 -1.70 -17.78 -3.95
C ALA A 67 -2.48 -16.45 -4.08
N TYR A 68 -2.69 -15.76 -2.96
CA TYR A 68 -3.45 -14.51 -2.87
C TYR A 68 -2.63 -13.32 -2.40
N THR A 69 -1.30 -13.40 -2.43
CA THR A 69 -0.42 -12.32 -1.93
C THR A 69 0.52 -11.73 -2.99
N PRO A 70 -0.02 -11.09 -4.05
CA PRO A 70 0.83 -10.52 -5.08
C PRO A 70 1.70 -9.37 -4.53
N SER A 71 2.94 -9.28 -5.02
CA SER A 71 3.93 -8.23 -4.78
C SER A 71 4.76 -7.78 -6.01
N GLY A 72 4.89 -6.48 -6.23
CA GLY A 72 5.80 -5.91 -7.22
C GLY A 72 6.84 -5.01 -6.59
N LYS A 73 7.89 -4.67 -7.35
CA LYS A 73 8.93 -3.72 -6.91
C LYS A 73 9.40 -2.81 -8.02
N TYR A 74 9.81 -1.60 -7.66
CA TYR A 74 10.43 -0.66 -8.57
C TYR A 74 11.87 -1.11 -8.91
N LYS A 75 12.25 -0.96 -10.18
CA LYS A 75 13.63 -1.14 -10.64
C LYS A 75 14.44 0.14 -10.50
N ASN A 76 13.81 1.26 -10.85
CA ASN A 76 14.42 2.58 -10.80
C ASN A 76 14.06 3.20 -9.46
N LEU A 77 15.06 3.35 -8.60
CA LEU A 77 14.90 3.88 -7.25
C LEU A 77 15.49 5.29 -7.19
N PRO A 78 14.89 6.22 -6.43
CA PRO A 78 15.55 7.49 -6.12
C PRO A 78 16.87 7.25 -5.38
N GLU A 79 17.74 8.25 -5.38
CA GLU A 79 19.05 8.14 -4.75
C GLU A 79 18.92 7.83 -3.25
N GLY A 80 19.78 6.95 -2.72
CA GLY A 80 19.77 6.53 -1.32
C GLY A 80 18.79 5.40 -0.96
N TYR A 81 17.80 5.11 -1.80
CA TYR A 81 16.84 4.02 -1.57
C TYR A 81 17.32 2.68 -2.15
N LYS A 82 17.02 1.58 -1.46
CA LYS A 82 17.50 0.22 -1.79
C LYS A 82 16.41 -0.73 -2.25
N ASP A 83 15.19 -0.54 -1.79
CA ASP A 83 14.02 -1.27 -2.23
C ASP A 83 12.80 -0.38 -2.12
N ILE A 84 11.88 -0.50 -3.08
CA ILE A 84 10.51 0.02 -2.97
C ILE A 84 9.62 -1.07 -3.54
N SER A 85 8.77 -1.63 -2.71
CA SER A 85 7.87 -2.73 -3.05
C SER A 85 6.44 -2.47 -2.61
N ILE A 86 5.50 -3.03 -3.37
CA ILE A 86 4.08 -3.02 -3.05
C ILE A 86 3.64 -4.47 -2.98
N SER A 87 3.02 -4.88 -1.89
CA SER A 87 2.44 -6.22 -1.72
C SER A 87 0.99 -6.16 -1.27
N PHE A 88 0.22 -7.18 -1.59
CA PHE A 88 -1.20 -7.28 -1.32
C PHE A 88 -1.50 -8.57 -0.56
N ASN A 89 -2.64 -8.59 0.12
CA ASN A 89 -3.25 -9.81 0.65
C ASN A 89 -4.73 -9.83 0.28
N PHE A 90 -5.09 -10.67 -0.68
CA PHE A 90 -6.44 -10.90 -1.18
C PHE A 90 -7.14 -12.10 -0.53
N GLY A 91 -6.40 -12.90 0.26
CA GLY A 91 -6.87 -14.15 0.83
C GLY A 91 -7.82 -13.99 2.02
N GLU A 92 -8.15 -15.13 2.65
CA GLU A 92 -8.96 -15.17 3.85
C GLU A 92 -8.13 -14.68 5.06
N GLY A 93 -8.55 -13.59 5.70
CA GLY A 93 -7.84 -12.98 6.83
C GLY A 93 -7.78 -11.46 6.76
N ILE A 94 -6.65 -10.89 7.17
CA ILE A 94 -6.43 -9.43 7.14
C ILE A 94 -6.11 -9.01 5.70
N LYS A 95 -7.16 -8.64 4.98
CA LYS A 95 -7.07 -8.06 3.64
C LYS A 95 -6.45 -6.67 3.66
N GLY A 96 -5.54 -6.43 2.75
CA GLY A 96 -4.79 -5.18 2.74
C GLY A 96 -3.72 -5.08 1.67
N MET A 97 -3.04 -3.94 1.69
CA MET A 97 -1.83 -3.73 0.91
C MET A 97 -0.72 -3.17 1.81
N THR A 98 0.52 -3.31 1.38
CA THR A 98 1.69 -2.80 2.06
C THR A 98 2.60 -2.15 1.04
N ILE A 99 2.93 -0.89 1.27
CA ILE A 99 4.05 -0.24 0.59
C ILE A 99 5.24 -0.34 1.54
N ARG A 100 6.35 -0.90 1.06
CA ARG A 100 7.57 -1.13 1.84
C ARG A 100 8.72 -0.45 1.11
N PHE A 101 9.58 0.25 1.85
CA PHE A 101 10.79 0.80 1.26
C PHE A 101 11.94 0.88 2.25
N GLU A 102 13.15 0.92 1.70
CA GLU A 102 14.40 0.90 2.46
C GLU A 102 15.29 2.06 2.05
N LYS A 103 15.81 2.79 3.04
CA LYS A 103 16.79 3.85 2.83
C LYS A 103 18.09 3.53 3.57
N ARG A 104 19.20 3.52 2.84
CA ARG A 104 20.52 3.29 3.42
C ARG A 104 21.04 4.60 3.98
N ILE A 105 21.24 4.66 5.30
CA ILE A 105 21.77 5.87 5.96
C ILE A 105 23.30 5.89 5.85
N ASN A 106 23.95 4.75 6.10
CA ASN A 106 25.40 4.57 6.01
C ASN A 106 25.75 3.08 5.80
N SER A 107 27.01 2.69 5.93
CA SER A 107 27.48 1.31 5.77
C SER A 107 26.89 0.32 6.79
N ASP A 108 26.32 0.82 7.88
CA ASP A 108 25.97 0.03 9.05
C ASP A 108 24.45 0.07 9.33
N ILE A 109 23.71 1.00 8.72
CA ILE A 109 22.30 1.26 9.05
C ILE A 109 21.42 1.39 7.80
N THR A 110 20.33 0.63 7.80
CA THR A 110 19.21 0.78 6.87
C THR A 110 17.94 1.09 7.65
N LEU A 111 17.25 2.18 7.29
CA LEU A 111 15.88 2.42 7.72
C LEU A 111 14.91 1.62 6.85
N TRP A 112 13.98 0.94 7.50
CA TRP A 112 12.96 0.13 6.85
C TRP A 112 11.58 0.66 7.20
N TYR A 113 10.89 1.15 6.17
CA TYR A 113 9.57 1.76 6.30
C TYR A 113 8.52 0.81 5.78
N SER A 114 7.36 0.83 6.43
CA SER A 114 6.15 0.19 5.93
C SER A 114 4.92 1.06 6.10
N ALA A 115 4.06 1.03 5.09
CA ALA A 115 2.73 1.62 5.10
C ALA A 115 1.72 0.50 4.88
N HIS A 116 1.16 -0.02 5.97
CA HIS A 116 0.22 -1.14 5.98
C HIS A 116 -1.22 -0.63 5.95
N TYR A 117 -1.91 -0.86 4.84
CA TYR A 117 -3.32 -0.51 4.69
C TYR A 117 -4.23 -1.70 4.95
N ASN A 118 -5.20 -1.53 5.85
CA ASN A 118 -6.24 -2.51 6.15
C ASN A 118 -7.57 -2.12 5.49
N ILE A 119 -8.03 -2.95 4.55
CA ILE A 119 -9.25 -2.70 3.75
C ILE A 119 -10.50 -2.62 4.62
N LYS A 120 -10.61 -3.47 5.65
CA LYS A 120 -11.82 -3.53 6.50
C LYS A 120 -11.88 -2.35 7.46
N LYS A 121 -10.75 -2.00 8.08
CA LYS A 121 -10.67 -0.93 9.08
C LYS A 121 -10.54 0.46 8.46
N LYS A 122 -10.15 0.55 7.18
CA LYS A 122 -9.80 1.81 6.50
C LYS A 122 -8.69 2.55 7.25
N VAL A 123 -7.70 1.81 7.73
CA VAL A 123 -6.54 2.33 8.47
C VAL A 123 -5.27 2.09 7.68
N LEU A 124 -4.48 3.14 7.49
CA LEU A 124 -3.11 3.10 7.01
C LEU A 124 -2.17 3.29 8.21
N LYS A 125 -1.46 2.23 8.58
CA LYS A 125 -0.45 2.27 9.66
C LYS A 125 0.94 2.45 9.06
N LYS A 126 1.66 3.49 9.47
CA LYS A 126 3.05 3.74 9.09
C LYS A 126 3.96 3.27 10.21
N GLU A 127 4.91 2.41 9.89
CA GLU A 127 5.85 1.82 10.84
C GLU A 127 7.29 1.95 10.32
N LEU A 128 8.22 1.98 11.26
CA LEU A 128 9.66 2.08 11.04
C LEU A 128 10.34 0.97 11.83
N ALA A 129 11.24 0.26 11.18
CA ALA A 129 12.23 -0.57 11.85
C ALA A 129 13.64 -0.17 11.39
N ILE A 130 14.63 -0.59 12.15
CA ILE A 130 16.04 -0.40 11.81
C ILE A 130 16.69 -1.75 11.58
N PHE A 131 17.40 -1.89 10.44
CA PHE A 131 18.33 -2.98 10.21
C PHE A 131 19.75 -2.49 10.44
N GLU A 132 20.46 -3.19 11.33
CA GLU A 132 21.91 -3.12 11.43
C GLU A 132 22.54 -3.98 10.32
N GLU A 133 23.59 -3.46 9.70
CA GLU A 133 24.24 -4.04 8.54
C GLU A 133 25.67 -4.51 8.93
N PRO A 134 26.11 -5.70 8.47
CA PRO A 134 25.42 -6.60 7.56
C PRO A 134 24.23 -7.33 8.22
N ARG A 135 23.11 -7.45 7.50
CA ARG A 135 21.89 -8.10 8.01
C ARG A 135 22.16 -9.52 8.48
N LYS A 136 21.61 -9.87 9.64
CA LYS A 136 21.45 -11.26 10.07
C LYS A 136 19.99 -11.66 9.97
N PRO A 137 19.65 -12.86 9.47
CA PRO A 137 18.26 -13.30 9.37
C PRO A 137 17.51 -13.15 10.70
N GLY A 138 16.33 -12.53 10.66
CA GLY A 138 15.48 -12.30 11.84
C GLY A 138 15.97 -11.20 12.79
N GLN A 139 17.02 -10.45 12.45
CA GLN A 139 17.49 -9.32 13.27
C GLN A 139 17.06 -8.00 12.65
N TYR A 140 16.10 -7.36 13.31
CA TYR A 140 15.74 -5.97 13.11
C TYR A 140 15.28 -5.40 14.45
N LEU A 141 15.41 -4.09 14.60
CA LEU A 141 15.01 -3.38 15.80
C LEU A 141 13.60 -2.83 15.61
N GLU A 142 12.63 -3.35 16.38
CA GLU A 142 11.24 -2.82 16.45
C GLU A 142 10.93 -2.12 17.78
N ASP A 143 11.81 -2.24 18.76
CA ASP A 143 11.65 -1.57 20.06
C ASP A 143 11.71 -0.06 19.88
N GLU A 144 10.61 0.63 20.21
CA GLU A 144 10.43 2.05 19.94
C GLU A 144 11.45 2.93 20.67
N GLU A 145 11.74 2.65 21.94
CA GLU A 145 12.72 3.43 22.71
C GLU A 145 14.11 3.32 22.10
N LYS A 146 14.50 2.09 21.72
CA LYS A 146 15.78 1.86 21.04
C LYS A 146 15.78 2.53 19.66
N ILE A 147 14.74 2.41 18.85
CA ILE A 147 14.65 3.08 17.54
C ILE A 147 14.88 4.59 17.71
N ARG A 148 14.18 5.22 18.67
CA ARG A 148 14.35 6.65 18.95
C ARG A 148 15.77 7.01 19.38
N GLU A 149 16.40 6.17 20.21
CA GLU A 149 17.80 6.36 20.59
C GLU A 149 18.74 6.30 19.37
N TYR A 150 18.52 5.34 18.48
CA TYR A 150 19.31 5.21 17.24
C TYR A 150 19.13 6.40 16.31
N LEU A 151 17.88 6.86 16.10
CA LEU A 151 17.60 8.04 15.27
C LEU A 151 18.32 9.28 15.84
N ARG A 152 18.24 9.49 17.16
CA ARG A 152 18.95 10.58 17.84
C ARG A 152 20.47 10.49 17.69
N LYS A 153 21.05 9.29 17.82
CA LYS A 153 22.51 9.07 17.63
C LYS A 153 22.98 9.37 16.20
N ASN A 154 22.10 9.21 15.22
CA ASN A 154 22.41 9.43 13.81
C ASN A 154 21.86 10.77 13.28
N ASN A 155 21.40 11.66 14.16
CA ASN A 155 20.82 12.96 13.83
C ASN A 155 19.67 12.89 12.80
N ILE A 156 18.82 11.86 12.90
CA ILE A 156 17.65 11.69 12.05
C ILE A 156 16.43 12.19 12.81
N SER A 157 15.75 13.21 12.28
CA SER A 157 14.58 13.81 12.91
C SER A 157 13.27 13.18 12.44
N LYS A 158 12.16 13.51 13.11
CA LYS A 158 10.81 13.14 12.65
C LYS A 158 10.54 13.65 11.23
N GLU A 159 10.96 14.88 10.95
CA GLU A 159 10.80 15.54 9.64
C GLU A 159 11.55 14.81 8.54
N ASP A 160 12.71 14.20 8.85
CA ASP A 160 13.42 13.34 7.89
C ASP A 160 12.61 12.08 7.55
N LEU A 161 11.98 11.45 8.56
CA LEU A 161 11.11 10.28 8.35
C LEU A 161 9.86 10.63 7.55
N ASP A 162 9.24 11.78 7.84
CA ASP A 162 8.08 12.27 7.11
C ASP A 162 8.43 12.64 5.66
N LYS A 163 9.62 13.23 5.44
CA LYS A 163 10.14 13.51 4.10
C LYS A 163 10.38 12.22 3.32
N ASP A 164 10.97 11.20 3.95
CA ASP A 164 11.19 9.90 3.31
C ASP A 164 9.89 9.21 2.93
N TYR A 165 8.88 9.31 3.79
CA TYR A 165 7.54 8.83 3.48
C TYR A 165 6.89 9.60 2.33
N ASP A 166 6.99 10.94 2.32
CA ASP A 166 6.43 11.76 1.24
C ASP A 166 7.11 11.44 -0.09
N GLU A 167 8.44 11.38 -0.12
CA GLU A 167 9.20 11.11 -1.34
C GLU A 167 8.82 9.76 -1.97
N ILE A 168 8.69 8.71 -1.15
CA ILE A 168 8.42 7.37 -1.67
C ILE A 168 6.92 7.09 -1.83
N VAL A 169 6.12 7.34 -0.80
CA VAL A 169 4.69 6.99 -0.85
C VAL A 169 3.94 8.00 -1.70
N ASN A 170 4.07 9.30 -1.42
CA ASN A 170 3.25 10.31 -2.09
C ASN A 170 3.77 10.66 -3.47
N GLN A 171 5.03 11.08 -3.55
CA GLN A 171 5.60 11.65 -4.77
C GLN A 171 6.01 10.58 -5.78
N LYS A 172 6.16 9.33 -5.33
CA LYS A 172 6.45 8.20 -6.21
C LYS A 172 5.26 7.26 -6.33
N VAL A 173 4.95 6.45 -5.32
CA VAL A 173 3.96 5.34 -5.47
C VAL A 173 2.55 5.82 -5.82
N LEU A 174 2.02 6.78 -5.07
CA LEU A 174 0.66 7.29 -5.28
C LEU A 174 0.59 8.18 -6.52
N LYS A 175 1.65 8.92 -6.83
CA LYS A 175 1.74 9.70 -8.06
C LYS A 175 1.76 8.78 -9.29
N ASP A 176 2.59 7.73 -9.27
CA ASP A 176 2.67 6.73 -10.33
C ASP A 176 1.31 6.03 -10.52
N TRP A 177 0.58 5.73 -9.44
CA TRP A 177 -0.81 5.25 -9.52
C TRP A 177 -1.72 6.20 -10.32
N CYS A 178 -1.71 7.50 -9.99
CA CYS A 178 -2.51 8.50 -10.69
C CYS A 178 -2.12 8.70 -12.16
N THR A 179 -0.94 8.22 -12.60
CA THR A 179 -0.55 8.26 -14.03
C THR A 179 -1.16 7.13 -14.85
N ILE A 180 -1.49 6.00 -14.21
CA ILE A 180 -1.98 4.79 -14.88
C ILE A 180 -3.47 4.53 -14.64
N TYR A 181 -4.08 5.26 -13.70
CA TYR A 181 -5.47 5.12 -13.31
C TYR A 181 -6.07 6.50 -13.08
N ASP A 182 -7.28 6.73 -13.62
CA ASP A 182 -8.05 7.97 -13.44
C ASP A 182 -8.63 8.03 -12.01
N SER A 183 -7.75 8.34 -11.07
CA SER A 183 -8.05 8.27 -9.64
C SER A 183 -8.99 9.38 -9.21
N LYS A 184 -9.94 9.05 -8.33
CA LYS A 184 -10.77 10.06 -7.64
C LYS A 184 -10.03 10.73 -6.48
N PHE A 185 -8.85 10.21 -6.14
CA PHE A 185 -8.03 10.63 -5.02
C PHE A 185 -6.67 11.12 -5.53
N SER A 186 -5.82 11.59 -4.63
CA SER A 186 -4.48 12.09 -4.98
C SER A 186 -3.51 11.90 -3.82
N PRO A 187 -2.19 12.05 -4.05
CA PRO A 187 -1.20 12.06 -2.97
C PRO A 187 -1.47 13.11 -1.88
N SER A 188 -2.13 14.22 -2.21
CA SER A 188 -2.52 15.27 -1.27
C SER A 188 -3.93 15.09 -0.66
N ASN A 189 -4.72 14.15 -1.18
CA ASN A 189 -6.06 13.85 -0.67
C ASN A 189 -6.32 12.35 -0.81
N TYR A 190 -6.03 11.61 0.25
CA TYR A 190 -6.22 10.17 0.26
C TYR A 190 -7.68 9.74 0.26
N GLY A 191 -8.63 10.61 0.62
CA GLY A 191 -10.03 10.25 0.88
C GLY A 191 -10.27 9.78 2.32
N ASP A 192 -11.31 8.97 2.52
CA ASP A 192 -11.73 8.47 3.83
C ASP A 192 -10.83 7.31 4.29
N VAL A 193 -9.71 7.67 4.92
CA VAL A 193 -8.74 6.77 5.53
C VAL A 193 -8.21 7.36 6.84
N LYS A 194 -8.16 6.54 7.89
CA LYS A 194 -7.45 6.89 9.12
C LYS A 194 -5.97 6.60 8.95
N VAL A 195 -5.12 7.56 9.26
CA VAL A 195 -3.66 7.40 9.22
C VAL A 195 -3.14 7.30 10.66
N GLU A 196 -2.32 6.28 10.93
CA GLU A 196 -1.65 6.07 12.21
C GLU A 196 -0.14 6.01 11.96
N THR A 197 0.62 6.96 12.50
CA THR A 197 2.08 7.04 12.31
C THR A 197 2.79 6.64 13.59
N GLN A 198 3.70 5.66 13.53
CA GLN A 198 4.47 5.23 14.71
C GLN A 198 5.28 6.39 15.32
N TRP A 199 5.90 7.21 14.47
CA TRP A 199 6.74 8.34 14.88
C TRP A 199 5.97 9.67 15.03
N GLU A 200 4.65 9.64 15.18
CA GLU A 200 3.84 10.87 15.25
C GLU A 200 4.26 11.78 16.42
N ASN A 201 4.66 11.20 17.55
CA ASN A 201 4.97 11.91 18.80
C ASN A 201 6.46 11.79 19.22
N TRP A 202 7.35 11.47 18.28
CA TRP A 202 8.77 11.25 18.58
C TRP A 202 9.58 12.52 18.77
#